data_AF-A0A6J2WJ39-F1
#
_entry.id   AF-A0A6J2WJ39-F1
#
_cell.length_a   1.000
_cell.length_b   1.000
_cell.length_c   1.000
_cell.angle_alpha   90.00
_cell.angle_beta   90.00
_cell.angle_gamma   90.00
#
_symmetry.space_group_name_H-M   'P 1'
#
loop_
_entity.id
_entity.type
_entity.pdbx_description
1 polymer ?
#
loop_
_entity_poly.entity_id
_entity_poly.type
_entity_poly.pdbx_seq_one_letter_code
_entity_poly.pdbx_strand_id
1 'polypeptide(L)'
;MPTGVPVCSVLGKTYGNECLLHKEACRKRRRIGLAHTGMCLIPKAQCSELEYGQFPYRLLDWFLLLSRMGESYSPAAPTQSCLSHTQRMQLAQRRFSLLDRNDDGKLSRRDLKKLHYKRMPLEHCAKRFFLSCDKNKNGKVTLREWTSCLVDRSELWFQNFTSMKMGSRKLCSNTDHQLL
;
A
#
# COMPACT_ATOMS: atom_id res chain seq x y z
N MET A 1 33.45 7.27 -27.59
CA MET A 1 32.43 7.65 -26.58
C MET A 1 32.07 6.39 -25.81
N PRO A 2 32.12 6.35 -24.46
CA PRO A 2 31.81 5.12 -23.75
C PRO A 2 30.33 4.80 -23.95
N THR A 3 30.06 3.70 -24.64
CA THR A 3 28.73 3.15 -24.86
C THR A 3 28.19 2.70 -23.51
N GLY A 4 27.34 3.53 -22.92
CA GLY A 4 26.68 3.19 -21.67
C GLY A 4 25.77 2.00 -21.87
N VAL A 5 26.16 0.82 -21.37
CA VAL A 5 25.28 -0.34 -21.34
C VAL A 5 24.17 -0.07 -20.32
N PRO A 6 22.88 -0.31 -20.66
CA PRO A 6 21.79 -0.10 -19.72
C PRO A 6 21.97 -1.01 -18.51
N VAL A 7 21.40 -0.59 -17.38
CA VAL A 7 21.44 -1.36 -16.12
C VAL A 7 20.09 -1.35 -15.43
N CYS A 8 19.75 -2.44 -14.75
CA CYS A 8 18.58 -2.54 -13.90
C CYS A 8 18.97 -2.35 -12.43
N SER A 9 18.27 -1.49 -11.70
CA SER A 9 18.45 -1.42 -10.24
C SER A 9 17.64 -2.49 -9.50
N VAL A 10 17.99 -2.73 -8.23
CA VAL A 10 17.21 -3.56 -7.28
C VAL A 10 15.78 -3.06 -7.03
N LEU A 11 15.38 -1.95 -7.67
CA LEU A 11 14.05 -1.37 -7.61
C LEU A 11 13.29 -1.50 -8.94
N GLY A 12 13.74 -2.38 -9.84
CA GLY A 12 13.11 -2.59 -11.15
C GLY A 12 13.12 -1.34 -12.04
N LYS A 13 14.11 -0.45 -11.87
CA LYS A 13 14.27 0.74 -12.73
C LYS A 13 15.47 0.56 -13.65
N THR A 14 15.23 0.65 -14.95
CA THR A 14 16.29 0.74 -15.96
C THR A 14 16.93 2.13 -15.97
N TYR A 15 18.25 2.17 -16.06
CA TYR A 15 19.06 3.37 -16.30
C TYR A 15 19.89 3.16 -17.56
N GLY A 16 20.18 4.23 -18.29
CA GLY A 16 20.98 4.14 -19.52
C GLY A 16 22.43 3.68 -19.27
N ASN A 17 22.91 3.78 -18.03
CA ASN A 17 24.17 3.20 -17.56
C ASN A 17 24.26 3.25 -16.03
N GLU A 18 25.28 2.61 -15.48
CA GLU A 18 25.55 2.58 -14.04
C GLU A 18 25.83 3.96 -13.43
N CYS A 19 26.49 4.87 -14.17
CA CYS A 19 26.70 6.25 -13.72
C CYS A 19 25.37 6.98 -13.47
N LEU A 20 24.39 6.85 -14.37
CA LEU A 20 23.05 7.43 -14.20
C LEU A 20 22.30 6.83 -13.01
N LEU A 21 22.51 5.55 -12.72
CA LEU A 21 21.96 4.90 -11.53
C LEU A 21 22.56 5.52 -10.25
N HIS A 22 23.88 5.65 -10.17
CA HIS A 22 24.57 6.26 -9.02
C HIS A 22 24.21 7.75 -8.85
N LYS A 23 24.10 8.50 -9.95
CA LYS A 23 23.66 9.90 -9.93
C LYS A 23 22.28 10.05 -9.27
N GLU A 24 21.34 9.18 -9.62
CA GLU A 24 20.00 9.19 -9.01
C GLU A 24 20.03 8.76 -7.54
N ALA A 25 20.84 7.76 -7.20
CA ALA A 25 21.04 7.31 -5.81
C ALA A 25 21.54 8.45 -4.91
N CYS A 26 22.54 9.18 -5.39
CA CYS A 26 23.11 10.36 -4.74
C CYS A 26 22.06 11.47 -4.58
N ARG A 27 21.40 11.86 -5.68
CA ARG A 27 20.37 12.91 -5.68
C ARG A 27 19.22 12.62 -4.70
N LYS A 28 18.85 11.34 -4.55
CA LYS A 28 17.79 10.90 -3.66
C LYS A 28 18.23 10.60 -2.23
N ARG A 29 19.52 10.72 -1.93
CA ARG A 29 20.12 10.35 -0.63
C ARG A 29 19.68 8.93 -0.19
N ARG A 30 19.68 7.99 -1.14
CA ARG A 30 19.23 6.62 -0.92
C ARG A 30 20.17 5.66 -1.63
N ARG A 31 20.57 4.58 -0.97
CA ARG A 31 21.20 3.44 -1.64
C ARG A 31 20.23 2.83 -2.67
N ILE A 32 20.65 2.84 -3.93
CA ILE A 32 20.00 2.15 -5.04
C ILE A 32 21.07 1.20 -5.58
N GLY A 33 20.94 -0.09 -5.30
CA GLY A 33 21.88 -1.10 -5.79
C GLY A 33 21.62 -1.44 -7.26
N LEU A 34 22.67 -1.89 -7.94
CA LEU A 34 22.59 -2.58 -9.22
C LEU A 34 21.99 -3.98 -8.98
N ALA A 35 20.96 -4.36 -9.73
CA ALA A 35 20.42 -5.72 -9.73
C ALA A 35 21.15 -6.57 -10.76
N HIS A 36 21.17 -6.10 -12.00
CA HIS A 36 21.87 -6.76 -13.10
C HIS A 36 22.17 -5.75 -14.22
N THR A 37 23.12 -6.09 -15.08
CA THR A 37 23.40 -5.37 -16.33
C THR A 37 22.30 -5.68 -17.36
N GLY A 38 22.02 -4.74 -18.25
CA GLY A 38 20.89 -4.79 -19.17
C GLY A 38 19.63 -4.06 -18.66
N MET A 39 18.58 -4.03 -19.49
CA MET A 39 17.29 -3.47 -19.10
C MET A 39 16.61 -4.36 -18.06
N CYS A 40 15.82 -3.81 -17.15
CA CYS A 40 15.03 -4.62 -16.24
C CYS A 40 14.12 -5.59 -17.01
N LEU A 41 14.17 -6.86 -16.62
CA LEU A 41 13.32 -7.92 -17.20
C LEU A 41 11.83 -7.61 -17.03
N ILE A 42 11.49 -6.87 -15.97
CA ILE A 42 10.15 -6.37 -15.69
C ILE A 42 10.27 -4.85 -15.61
N PRO A 43 9.69 -4.08 -16.56
CA PRO A 43 9.68 -2.62 -16.46
C PRO A 43 8.97 -2.21 -15.18
N LYS A 44 9.30 -1.02 -14.64
CA LYS A 44 8.60 -0.46 -13.48
C LYS A 44 7.10 -0.68 -13.64
N ALA A 45 6.52 -1.48 -12.74
CA ALA A 45 5.10 -1.79 -12.76
C ALA A 45 4.34 -0.46 -12.78
N GLN A 46 3.74 -0.14 -13.93
CA GLN A 46 2.68 0.84 -13.94
C GLN A 46 1.53 0.21 -13.17
N CYS A 47 0.94 0.96 -12.25
CA CYS A 47 -0.19 0.43 -11.49
C CYS A 47 -1.35 0.21 -12.45
N SER A 48 -1.61 -1.05 -12.80
CA SER A 48 -2.73 -1.44 -13.66
C SER A 48 -4.06 -1.12 -12.97
N GLU A 49 -5.13 -0.96 -13.73
CA GLU A 49 -6.46 -0.69 -13.14
C GLU A 49 -6.91 -1.80 -12.19
N LEU A 50 -6.55 -3.05 -12.49
CA LEU A 50 -6.85 -4.20 -11.63
C LEU A 50 -6.10 -4.10 -10.30
N GLU A 51 -4.79 -3.85 -10.32
CA GLU A 51 -3.98 -3.66 -9.10
C GLU A 51 -4.45 -2.43 -8.31
N TYR A 52 -4.79 -1.35 -9.02
CA TYR A 52 -5.30 -0.13 -8.41
C TYR A 52 -6.61 -0.35 -7.67
N GLY A 53 -7.52 -1.15 -8.23
CA GLY A 53 -8.76 -1.56 -7.55
C GLY A 53 -8.50 -2.41 -6.31
N GLN A 54 -7.53 -3.34 -6.38
CA GLN A 54 -7.14 -4.21 -5.27
C GLN A 54 -6.39 -3.48 -4.14
N PHE A 55 -5.75 -2.37 -4.46
CA PHE A 55 -4.80 -1.69 -3.58
C PHE A 55 -5.37 -1.37 -2.18
N PRO A 56 -6.56 -0.74 -2.03
CA PRO A 56 -7.08 -0.38 -0.71
C PRO A 56 -7.35 -1.62 0.15
N TYR A 57 -7.87 -2.69 -0.46
CA TYR A 57 -8.19 -3.95 0.21
C TYR A 57 -6.92 -4.62 0.76
N ARG A 58 -5.89 -4.73 -0.09
CA ARG A 58 -4.58 -5.28 0.30
C ARG A 58 -3.88 -4.42 1.36
N LEU A 59 -4.09 -3.11 1.32
CA LEU A 59 -3.53 -2.18 2.29
C LEU A 59 -4.17 -2.34 3.68
N LEU A 60 -5.50 -2.53 3.76
CA LEU A 60 -6.18 -2.83 5.03
C LEU A 60 -5.76 -4.17 5.61
N ASP A 61 -5.69 -5.21 4.79
CA ASP A 61 -5.24 -6.54 5.21
C ASP A 61 -3.81 -6.48 5.78
N TRP A 62 -2.93 -5.72 5.13
CA TRP A 62 -1.60 -5.47 5.66
C TRP A 62 -1.62 -4.71 6.99
N PHE A 63 -2.46 -3.69 7.18
CA PHE A 63 -2.59 -3.00 8.46
C PHE A 63 -3.07 -3.93 9.58
N LEU A 64 -3.98 -4.86 9.26
CA LEU A 64 -4.43 -5.87 10.20
C LEU A 64 -3.27 -6.76 10.63
N LEU A 65 -2.47 -7.24 9.68
CA LEU A 65 -1.25 -8.01 9.98
C LEU A 65 -0.28 -7.22 10.85
N LEU A 66 0.01 -5.95 10.50
CA LEU A 66 0.91 -5.10 11.27
C LEU A 66 0.40 -4.85 12.69
N SER A 67 -0.91 -4.76 12.90
CA SER A 67 -1.50 -4.56 14.22
C SER A 67 -1.31 -5.75 15.16
N ARG A 68 -1.09 -6.95 14.60
CA ARG A 68 -0.85 -8.21 15.32
C ARG A 68 0.63 -8.59 15.42
N MET A 69 1.53 -7.91 14.69
CA MET A 69 2.96 -8.23 14.75
C MET A 69 3.52 -7.88 16.14
N GLY A 70 3.83 -8.92 16.91
CA GLY A 70 4.22 -8.83 18.33
C GLY A 70 3.40 -9.74 19.24
N GLU A 71 2.24 -10.21 18.76
CA GLU A 71 1.42 -11.26 19.39
C GLU A 71 1.81 -12.63 18.80
N SER A 72 1.64 -13.73 19.54
CA SER A 72 1.93 -15.08 19.03
C SER A 72 1.08 -15.37 17.79
N TYR A 73 1.69 -15.95 16.76
CA TYR A 73 0.99 -16.29 15.51
C TYR A 73 -0.17 -17.26 15.81
N SER A 74 -1.41 -16.79 15.67
CA SER A 74 -2.62 -17.61 15.77
C SER A 74 -3.17 -17.93 14.37
N PRO A 75 -3.23 -19.22 13.96
CA PRO A 75 -3.80 -19.64 12.68
C PRO A 75 -5.29 -19.28 12.51
N ALA A 76 -6.00 -18.94 13.59
CA ALA A 76 -7.42 -18.59 13.58
C ALA A 76 -7.70 -17.08 13.42
N ALA A 77 -6.66 -16.26 13.23
CA ALA A 77 -6.84 -14.81 13.21
C ALA A 77 -7.69 -14.37 11.99
N PRO A 78 -8.80 -13.62 12.20
CA PRO A 78 -9.71 -13.26 11.10
C PRO A 78 -8.99 -12.41 10.05
N THR A 79 -9.31 -12.64 8.78
CA THR A 79 -8.82 -11.85 7.64
C THR A 79 -9.62 -10.55 7.51
N GLN A 80 -9.12 -9.57 6.73
CA GLN A 80 -9.85 -8.31 6.50
C GLN A 80 -11.28 -8.52 5.96
N SER A 81 -11.53 -9.61 5.22
CA SER A 81 -12.86 -9.93 4.68
C SER A 81 -13.88 -10.27 5.76
N CYS A 82 -13.43 -10.70 6.95
CA CYS A 82 -14.31 -11.03 8.08
C CYS A 82 -14.53 -9.87 9.06
N LEU A 83 -13.86 -8.72 8.84
CA LEU A 83 -14.09 -7.55 9.67
C LEU A 83 -15.39 -6.83 9.26
N SER A 84 -16.10 -6.28 10.25
CA SER A 84 -17.20 -5.36 10.03
C SER A 84 -16.69 -4.01 9.51
N HIS A 85 -17.59 -3.22 8.92
CA HIS A 85 -17.27 -1.84 8.51
C HIS A 85 -16.66 -1.04 9.67
N THR A 86 -17.26 -1.11 10.86
CA THR A 86 -16.76 -0.43 12.07
C THR A 86 -15.35 -0.87 12.45
N GLN A 87 -15.06 -2.18 12.40
CA GLN A 87 -13.71 -2.69 12.70
C GLN A 87 -12.67 -2.20 11.67
N ARG A 88 -13.04 -2.14 10.38
CA ARG A 88 -12.16 -1.57 9.34
C ARG A 88 -11.93 -0.07 9.55
N MET A 89 -12.97 0.67 9.94
CA MET A 89 -12.89 2.08 10.29
C MET A 89 -11.94 2.32 11.47
N GLN A 90 -12.07 1.55 12.55
CA GLN A 90 -11.19 1.63 13.70
C GLN A 90 -9.73 1.31 13.35
N LEU A 91 -9.49 0.26 12.55
CA LEU A 91 -8.15 -0.09 12.08
C LEU A 91 -7.54 1.04 11.24
N ALA A 92 -8.32 1.62 10.31
CA ALA A 92 -7.90 2.73 9.49
C ALA A 92 -7.59 3.99 10.33
N GLN A 93 -8.44 4.30 11.32
CA GLN A 93 -8.25 5.41 12.27
C GLN A 93 -7.00 5.23 13.14
N ARG A 94 -6.84 4.06 13.77
CA ARG A 94 -5.65 3.73 14.56
C ARG A 94 -4.38 3.90 13.72
N ARG A 95 -4.41 3.43 12.47
CA ARG A 95 -3.27 3.56 11.57
C ARG A 95 -3.02 5.02 11.17
N PHE A 96 -4.06 5.81 10.96
CA PHE A 96 -3.95 7.24 10.70
C PHE A 96 -3.21 7.95 11.83
N SER A 97 -3.63 7.77 13.08
CA SER A 97 -3.00 8.40 14.24
C SER A 97 -1.52 8.01 14.41
N LEU A 98 -1.16 6.75 14.09
CA LEU A 98 0.25 6.33 14.13
C LEU A 98 1.13 7.01 13.07
N LEU A 99 0.53 7.48 11.97
CA LEU A 99 1.23 8.16 10.88
C LEU A 99 1.28 9.67 11.08
N ASP A 100 0.21 10.26 11.63
CA ASP A 100 0.06 11.70 11.91
C ASP A 100 0.89 12.13 13.13
N ARG A 101 2.21 12.18 12.99
CA ARG A 101 3.12 12.46 14.12
C ARG A 101 3.15 13.90 14.60
N ASN A 102 2.75 14.82 13.74
CA ASN A 102 2.64 16.24 14.09
C ASN A 102 1.23 16.58 14.57
N ASP A 103 0.36 15.57 14.73
CA ASP A 103 -0.99 15.65 15.27
C ASP A 103 -1.81 16.81 14.67
N ASP A 104 -1.63 17.10 13.37
CA ASP A 104 -2.36 18.16 12.67
C ASP A 104 -3.68 17.67 12.05
N GLY A 105 -4.06 16.43 12.35
CA GLY A 105 -5.25 15.77 11.87
C GLY A 105 -5.19 15.42 10.38
N LYS A 106 -3.99 15.42 9.78
CA LYS A 106 -3.79 15.33 8.32
C LYS A 106 -2.50 14.59 7.97
N LEU A 107 -2.61 13.61 7.06
CA LEU A 107 -1.43 12.91 6.54
C LEU A 107 -0.79 13.67 5.39
N SER A 108 0.42 14.18 5.61
CA SER A 108 1.24 14.78 4.56
C SER A 108 2.08 13.73 3.82
N ARG A 109 2.73 14.15 2.71
CA ARG A 109 3.74 13.33 2.03
C ARG A 109 4.90 12.90 2.93
N ARG A 110 5.21 13.62 4.01
CA ARG A 110 6.28 13.26 4.96
C ARG A 110 5.84 12.12 5.86
N ASP A 111 4.58 12.11 6.27
CA ASP A 111 4.00 11.10 7.15
C ASP A 111 3.85 9.78 6.40
N LEU A 112 3.33 9.84 5.17
CA LEU A 112 3.17 8.66 4.34
C LEU A 112 4.51 8.04 3.89
N LYS A 113 5.60 8.82 3.82
CA LYS A 113 6.96 8.26 3.58
C LYS A 113 7.42 7.33 4.70
N LYS A 114 6.93 7.53 5.95
CA LYS A 114 7.25 6.68 7.11
C LYS A 114 6.51 5.35 7.10
N LEU A 115 5.42 5.24 6.34
CA LEU A 115 4.75 3.96 6.09
C LEU A 115 5.66 2.92 5.41
N HIS A 116 6.88 3.32 4.97
CA HIS A 116 7.78 2.48 4.18
C HIS A 116 7.03 1.86 3.00
N TYR A 117 6.64 2.71 2.03
CA TYR A 117 6.04 2.25 0.77
C TYR A 117 6.73 0.99 0.20
N LYS A 118 8.04 0.85 0.42
CA LYS A 118 8.88 -0.28 -0.01
C LYS A 118 8.50 -1.68 0.52
N ARG A 119 7.73 -1.76 1.62
CA ARG A 119 7.31 -3.03 2.24
C ARG A 119 5.80 -3.23 2.14
N MET A 120 5.11 -2.26 1.58
CA MET A 120 3.67 -2.27 1.47
C MET A 120 3.28 -3.02 0.19
N PRO A 121 2.23 -3.84 0.23
CA PRO A 121 1.71 -4.50 -0.97
C PRO A 121 1.41 -3.49 -2.08
N LEU A 122 1.73 -3.84 -3.33
CA LEU A 122 1.45 -3.01 -4.51
C LEU A 122 2.00 -1.57 -4.37
N GLU A 123 3.25 -1.46 -3.92
CA GLU A 123 3.91 -0.17 -3.63
C GLU A 123 3.88 0.84 -4.78
N HIS A 124 3.83 0.36 -6.02
CA HIS A 124 3.76 1.18 -7.22
C HIS A 124 2.41 1.90 -7.36
N CYS A 125 1.34 1.37 -6.75
CA CYS A 125 0.01 1.97 -6.73
C CYS A 125 -0.17 3.04 -5.64
N ALA A 126 0.66 3.02 -4.60
CA ALA A 126 0.52 3.86 -3.41
C ALA A 126 0.41 5.35 -3.74
N LYS A 127 1.34 5.84 -4.56
CA LYS A 127 1.40 7.26 -4.92
C LYS A 127 0.11 7.71 -5.61
N ARG A 128 -0.40 6.90 -6.55
CA ARG A 128 -1.66 7.17 -7.26
C ARG A 128 -2.83 7.16 -6.29
N PHE A 129 -2.88 6.17 -5.40
CA PHE A 129 -3.93 6.04 -4.40
C PHE A 129 -4.00 7.26 -3.47
N PHE A 130 -2.92 7.66 -2.81
CA PHE A 130 -2.97 8.79 -1.86
C PHE A 130 -3.31 10.12 -2.54
N LEU A 131 -2.87 10.33 -3.78
CA LEU A 131 -3.27 11.49 -4.57
C LEU A 131 -4.76 11.46 -4.93
N SER A 132 -5.35 10.28 -5.15
CA SER A 132 -6.80 10.15 -5.41
C SER A 132 -7.66 10.41 -4.17
N CYS A 133 -7.09 10.26 -2.98
CA CYS A 133 -7.80 10.45 -1.72
C CYS A 133 -7.85 11.93 -1.29
N ASP A 134 -6.86 12.71 -1.72
CA ASP A 134 -6.79 14.17 -1.51
C ASP A 134 -7.78 14.89 -2.45
N LYS A 135 -9.03 15.04 -2.02
CA LYS A 135 -10.12 15.55 -2.87
C LYS A 135 -9.98 17.04 -3.15
N ASN A 136 -9.54 17.81 -2.16
CA ASN A 136 -9.32 19.25 -2.29
C ASN A 136 -7.93 19.59 -2.86
N LYS A 137 -7.09 18.59 -3.13
CA LYS A 137 -5.77 18.70 -3.76
C LYS A 137 -4.80 19.59 -2.99
N ASN A 138 -4.93 19.66 -1.67
CA ASN A 138 -4.08 20.50 -0.82
C ASN A 138 -2.75 19.81 -0.44
N GLY A 139 -2.52 18.59 -0.92
CA GLY A 139 -1.32 17.80 -0.66
C GLY A 139 -1.33 17.05 0.68
N LYS A 140 -2.46 17.09 1.40
CA LYS A 140 -2.69 16.42 2.69
C LYS A 140 -3.99 15.62 2.65
N VAL A 141 -4.02 14.50 3.35
CA VAL A 141 -5.21 13.64 3.44
C VAL A 141 -5.78 13.71 4.86
N THR A 142 -7.01 14.18 4.99
CA THR A 142 -7.73 14.22 6.27
C THR A 142 -8.17 12.84 6.72
N LEU A 143 -8.52 12.67 8.00
CA LEU A 143 -9.03 11.39 8.52
C LEU A 143 -10.25 10.88 7.73
N ARG A 144 -11.18 11.78 7.38
CA ARG A 144 -12.38 11.43 6.61
C ARG A 144 -12.06 10.98 5.19
N GLU A 145 -11.16 11.69 4.52
CA GLU A 145 -10.68 11.29 3.19
C GLU A 145 -9.98 9.94 3.26
N TRP A 146 -9.12 9.74 4.25
CA TRP A 146 -8.42 8.48 4.49
C TRP A 146 -9.36 7.30 4.68
N THR A 147 -10.30 7.40 5.63
CA THR A 147 -11.22 6.29 5.93
C THR A 147 -12.13 5.99 4.74
N SER A 148 -12.64 7.00 4.05
CA SER A 148 -13.49 6.77 2.87
C SER A 148 -12.71 6.12 1.72
N CYS A 149 -11.49 6.58 1.48
CA CYS A 149 -10.66 6.05 0.41
C CYS A 149 -10.15 4.64 0.70
N LEU A 150 -9.93 4.31 1.97
CA LEU A 150 -9.38 3.03 2.37
C LEU A 150 -10.47 1.99 2.66
N VAL A 151 -11.48 2.32 3.45
CA VAL A 151 -12.55 1.40 3.88
C VAL A 151 -13.58 1.23 2.78
N ASP A 152 -14.27 2.31 2.38
CA ASP A 152 -15.38 2.23 1.42
C ASP A 152 -14.93 1.64 0.08
N ARG A 153 -13.76 2.05 -0.42
CA ARG A 153 -13.22 1.50 -1.68
C ARG A 153 -12.81 0.04 -1.57
N SER A 154 -12.35 -0.41 -0.40
CA SER A 154 -12.06 -1.83 -0.17
C SER A 154 -13.33 -2.67 -0.18
N GLU A 155 -14.40 -2.16 0.45
CA GLU A 155 -15.70 -2.82 0.47
C GLU A 155 -16.31 -2.89 -0.92
N LEU A 156 -16.28 -1.78 -1.66
CA LEU A 156 -16.75 -1.75 -3.05
C LEU A 156 -15.97 -2.75 -3.93
N TRP A 157 -14.65 -2.79 -3.81
CA TRP A 157 -13.83 -3.75 -4.55
C TRP A 157 -14.18 -5.19 -4.18
N PHE A 158 -14.33 -5.50 -2.89
CA PHE A 158 -14.65 -6.85 -2.41
C PHE A 158 -16.07 -7.29 -2.82
N GLN A 159 -17.05 -6.40 -2.75
CA GLN A 159 -18.42 -6.65 -3.21
C GLN A 159 -18.45 -6.95 -4.72
N ASN A 160 -17.78 -6.12 -5.53
CA ASN A 160 -17.69 -6.36 -6.97
C ASN A 160 -16.97 -7.68 -7.28
N PHE A 161 -15.90 -7.98 -6.56
CA PHE A 161 -15.16 -9.23 -6.73
C PHE A 161 -16.00 -10.47 -6.38
N THR A 162 -16.70 -10.46 -5.24
CA THR A 162 -17.57 -11.56 -4.81
C THR A 162 -18.82 -11.70 -5.68
N SER A 163 -19.34 -10.60 -6.23
CA SER A 163 -20.45 -10.61 -7.19
C SER A 163 -20.05 -11.14 -8.58
N MET A 164 -18.76 -11.04 -8.97
CA MET A 164 -18.28 -11.40 -10.30
C MET A 164 -17.65 -12.80 -10.38
N LYS A 165 -17.14 -13.36 -9.26
CA LYS A 165 -16.63 -14.74 -9.22
C LYS A 165 -16.97 -15.45 -7.91
N MET A 166 -17.68 -16.57 -8.10
CA MET A 166 -18.03 -17.62 -7.14
C MET A 166 -19.23 -17.31 -6.23
N GLY A 167 -20.29 -18.11 -6.39
CA GLY A 167 -21.21 -18.38 -5.29
C GLY A 167 -20.42 -18.95 -4.12
N SER A 168 -20.02 -18.09 -3.18
CA SER A 168 -19.17 -18.49 -2.07
C SER A 168 -20.02 -18.71 -0.83
N ARG A 169 -19.96 -19.94 -0.30
CA ARG A 169 -20.35 -20.28 1.08
C ARG A 169 -19.67 -19.30 2.04
N LYS A 170 -20.36 -18.93 3.12
CA LYS A 170 -19.89 -17.99 4.16
C LYS A 170 -18.39 -18.21 4.45
N LEU A 171 -17.58 -17.24 4.06
CA LEU A 171 -16.11 -17.24 4.24
C LEU A 171 -15.68 -17.01 5.69
N CYS A 172 -16.62 -16.66 6.57
CA CYS A 172 -16.36 -16.38 7.98
C CYS A 172 -17.20 -17.35 8.82
N SER A 173 -16.52 -18.15 9.63
CA SER A 173 -17.16 -18.94 10.68
C SER A 173 -17.82 -17.98 11.67
N ASN A 174 -19.06 -18.28 12.05
CA ASN A 174 -19.93 -17.43 12.88
C ASN A 174 -19.50 -17.39 14.37
N THR A 175 -18.21 -17.45 14.65
CA THR A 175 -17.63 -17.40 15.99
C THR A 175 -16.67 -16.22 16.00
N ASP A 176 -17.17 -15.07 16.45
CA ASP A 176 -16.44 -14.08 17.26
C ASP A 176 -17.24 -12.78 17.27
N HIS A 177 -18.47 -12.90 17.79
CA HIS A 177 -19.24 -11.78 18.33
C HIS A 177 -18.92 -11.63 19.82
N GLN A 178 -17.65 -11.59 20.19
CA GLN A 178 -17.23 -11.10 21.51
C GLN A 178 -15.71 -11.05 21.54
N LEU A 179 -15.16 -9.85 21.69
CA LEU A 179 -14.12 -9.56 22.66
C LEU A 179 -14.10 -8.03 22.84
N LEU A 180 -14.32 -7.67 24.11
CA LEU A 180 -14.42 -6.33 24.69
C LEU A 180 -13.15 -5.50 24.47
#